data_AF-A0A3D5L1U9-F1
#
_entry.id   AF-A0A3D5L1U9-F1
#
_cell.length_a   1.000
_cell.length_b   1.000
_cell.length_c   1.000
_cell.angle_alpha   90.00
_cell.angle_beta   90.00
_cell.angle_gamma   90.00
#
_symmetry.space_group_name_H-M   'P 1'
#
loop_
_entity.id
_entity.type
_entity.pdbx_description
1 polymer ?
#
loop_
_entity_poly.entity_id
_entity_poly.type
_entity_poly.pdbx_seq_one_letter_code
_entity_poly.pdbx_strand_id
1 'polypeptide(L)'
;DLTMDGHTFNARDAFGSHSDADHCYNTPRAWFMQRYFNPTSNKWDGPDADYNPESDNIPWCRVPEKKITVEDVKYILSSYYQGTPYNPYAGHGSDELRGAYRYIGVNRTDDMALLQLRPYMPKALQPVEWLCFASNAFNVFCPQYTCVNRVPAYLGGTTDEVST
;
A
#
# COMPACT_ATOMS: atom_id res chain seq x y z
N ASP A 1 15.38 24.01 -6.34
CA ASP A 1 15.15 23.12 -7.49
C ASP A 1 16.51 22.67 -7.97
N LEU A 2 16.75 21.36 -8.00
CA LEU A 2 18.02 20.76 -8.44
C LEU A 2 17.97 20.33 -9.91
N THR A 3 16.85 20.57 -10.60
CA THR A 3 16.72 20.25 -12.01
C THR A 3 17.59 21.19 -12.85
N MET A 4 18.31 20.62 -13.82
CA MET A 4 19.08 21.39 -14.79
C MET A 4 18.13 22.12 -15.76
N ASP A 5 18.56 23.28 -16.27
CA ASP A 5 17.73 24.19 -17.06
C ASP A 5 16.85 23.50 -18.13
N GLY A 6 15.54 23.78 -18.10
CA GLY A 6 14.56 23.27 -19.08
C GLY A 6 13.77 22.04 -18.66
N HIS A 7 14.03 21.48 -17.48
CA HIS A 7 13.23 20.38 -16.93
C HIS A 7 12.06 20.86 -16.06
N THR A 8 10.98 20.08 -16.03
CA THR A 8 9.84 20.31 -15.13
C THR A 8 10.28 20.18 -13.68
N PHE A 9 9.93 21.16 -12.85
CA PHE A 9 10.17 21.13 -11.40
C PHE A 9 9.74 19.81 -10.76
N ASN A 10 10.66 19.16 -10.03
CA ASN A 10 10.38 17.95 -9.26
C ASN A 10 10.39 18.25 -7.74
N ALA A 11 9.22 18.15 -7.11
CA ALA A 11 9.07 18.38 -5.67
C ALA A 11 9.86 17.38 -4.81
N ARG A 12 10.00 16.12 -5.26
CA ARG A 12 10.80 15.10 -4.55
C ARG A 12 12.28 15.46 -4.54
N ASP A 13 12.81 15.98 -5.63
CA ASP A 13 14.24 16.35 -5.70
C ASP A 13 14.51 17.65 -4.96
N ALA A 14 13.56 18.59 -4.97
CA ALA A 14 13.70 19.86 -4.28
C ALA A 14 13.55 19.73 -2.74
N PHE A 15 12.68 18.83 -2.27
CA PHE A 15 12.24 18.81 -0.87
C PHE A 15 12.19 17.41 -0.22
N GLY A 16 12.37 16.35 -0.99
CA GLY A 16 12.29 14.98 -0.52
C GLY A 16 13.63 14.43 -0.04
N SER A 17 13.67 13.12 0.14
CA SER A 17 14.86 12.35 0.50
C SER A 17 15.25 11.35 -0.60
N HIS A 18 16.53 11.02 -0.61
CA HIS A 18 17.17 9.96 -1.40
C HIS A 18 18.24 9.29 -0.53
N SER A 19 17.79 8.71 0.59
CA SER A 19 18.66 8.12 1.61
C SER A 19 18.72 6.60 1.49
N ASP A 20 19.77 5.96 2.00
CA ASP A 20 19.87 4.49 2.05
C ASP A 20 18.67 3.84 2.78
N ALA A 21 18.07 4.57 3.74
CA ALA A 21 16.87 4.13 4.43
C ALA A 21 15.64 4.09 3.51
N ASP A 22 15.57 4.95 2.49
CA ASP A 22 14.50 4.93 1.50
C ASP A 22 14.51 3.60 0.72
N HIS A 23 15.70 3.07 0.43
CA HIS A 23 15.88 1.86 -0.38
C HIS A 23 15.48 0.57 0.35
N CYS A 24 15.51 0.55 1.69
CA CYS A 24 15.02 -0.60 2.47
C CYS A 24 13.60 -0.41 3.04
N TYR A 25 13.18 0.85 3.22
CA TYR A 25 11.95 1.18 3.95
C TYR A 25 10.83 1.72 3.07
N ASN A 26 11.12 2.44 1.99
CA ASN A 26 10.13 3.21 1.22
C ASN A 26 9.95 2.70 -0.21
N THR A 27 11.00 2.74 -1.03
CA THR A 27 10.92 2.39 -2.46
C THR A 27 10.46 0.95 -2.72
N PRO A 28 10.78 -0.07 -1.89
CA PRO A 28 10.30 -1.42 -2.14
C PRO A 28 8.77 -1.54 -2.08
N ARG A 29 8.12 -0.76 -1.20
CA ARG A 29 6.66 -0.74 -1.06
C ARG A 29 6.01 -0.14 -2.30
N ALA A 30 6.56 0.97 -2.81
CA ALA A 30 6.10 1.59 -4.05
C ALA A 30 6.29 0.66 -5.25
N TRP A 31 7.44 0.01 -5.35
CA TRP A 31 7.75 -0.98 -6.38
C TRP A 31 6.74 -2.12 -6.40
N PHE A 32 6.45 -2.73 -5.24
CA PHE A 32 5.50 -3.85 -5.17
C PHE A 32 4.07 -3.42 -5.52
N MET A 33 3.65 -2.22 -5.09
CA MET A 33 2.36 -1.64 -5.47
C MET A 33 2.24 -1.49 -6.98
N GLN A 34 3.24 -0.91 -7.63
CA GLN A 34 3.19 -0.71 -9.08
C GLN A 34 3.29 -2.01 -9.85
N ARG A 35 4.13 -2.95 -9.40
CA ARG A 35 4.18 -4.30 -9.99
C ARG A 35 2.83 -5.00 -9.97
N TYR A 36 2.05 -4.82 -8.90
CA TYR A 36 0.71 -5.39 -8.80
C TYR A 36 -0.30 -4.75 -9.76
N PHE A 37 -0.30 -3.42 -9.87
CA PHE A 37 -1.27 -2.68 -10.71
C PHE A 37 -0.87 -2.54 -12.18
N ASN A 38 0.42 -2.71 -12.49
CA ASN A 38 1.01 -2.58 -13.82
C ASN A 38 1.93 -3.77 -14.16
N PRO A 39 1.45 -5.02 -14.09
CA PRO A 39 2.30 -6.20 -14.23
C PRO A 39 2.93 -6.38 -15.62
N THR A 40 2.37 -5.79 -16.68
CA THR A 40 2.83 -5.96 -18.07
C THR A 40 3.35 -4.69 -18.74
N SER A 41 3.08 -3.53 -18.16
CA SER A 41 3.53 -2.21 -18.64
C SER A 41 5.00 -1.97 -18.36
N ASN A 42 5.61 -2.78 -17.48
CA ASN A 42 7.04 -2.77 -17.19
C ASN A 42 7.59 -4.16 -17.04
N LYS A 43 8.90 -4.27 -17.26
CA LYS A 43 9.69 -5.41 -16.80
C LYS A 43 10.02 -5.18 -15.32
N TRP A 44 9.55 -6.07 -14.45
CA TRP A 44 9.73 -5.94 -13.00
C TRP A 44 10.81 -6.85 -12.42
N ASP A 45 11.21 -7.87 -13.18
CA ASP A 45 12.09 -8.93 -12.73
C ASP A 45 13.24 -9.11 -13.74
N GLY A 46 14.40 -9.53 -13.23
CA GLY A 46 15.59 -9.78 -14.04
C GLY A 46 16.54 -8.57 -14.15
N PRO A 47 17.70 -8.74 -14.81
CA PRO A 47 18.74 -7.72 -14.91
C PRO A 47 18.30 -6.49 -15.72
N ASP A 48 17.36 -6.66 -16.65
CA ASP A 48 16.83 -5.61 -17.50
C ASP A 48 15.47 -5.07 -17.00
N ALA A 49 15.20 -5.18 -15.69
CA ALA A 49 13.99 -4.61 -15.10
C ALA A 49 14.00 -3.09 -15.20
N ASP A 50 12.86 -2.50 -15.57
CA ASP A 50 12.71 -1.04 -15.68
C ASP A 50 12.81 -0.36 -14.31
N TYR A 51 12.36 -1.07 -13.26
CA TYR A 51 12.45 -0.65 -11.87
C TYR A 51 12.73 -1.86 -10.98
N ASN A 52 13.59 -1.64 -9.98
CA ASN A 52 13.86 -2.57 -8.90
C ASN A 52 13.35 -1.99 -7.55
N PRO A 53 13.34 -2.78 -6.46
CA PRO A 53 12.85 -2.33 -5.16
C PRO A 53 13.56 -1.08 -4.61
N GLU A 54 14.79 -0.81 -5.02
CA GLU A 54 15.65 0.28 -4.52
C GLU A 54 15.68 1.48 -5.49
N SER A 55 14.81 1.50 -6.51
CA SER A 55 14.82 2.53 -7.54
C SER A 55 14.25 3.87 -7.04
N ASP A 56 15.05 4.93 -7.13
CA ASP A 56 14.62 6.28 -6.75
C ASP A 56 13.67 6.95 -7.76
N ASN A 57 13.57 6.41 -8.96
CA ASN A 57 12.79 7.00 -10.04
C ASN A 57 11.46 6.27 -10.30
N ILE A 58 10.96 5.48 -9.34
CA ILE A 58 9.63 4.86 -9.42
C ILE A 58 8.58 5.98 -9.64
N PRO A 59 7.74 5.91 -10.70
CA PRO A 59 6.85 7.00 -11.07
C PRO A 59 5.84 7.36 -9.97
N TRP A 60 5.64 8.64 -9.69
CA TRP A 60 4.69 9.05 -8.65
C TRP A 60 3.21 8.78 -9.01
N CYS A 61 2.83 8.99 -10.27
CA CYS A 61 1.46 8.80 -10.76
C CYS A 61 1.45 7.86 -11.97
N ARG A 62 0.47 6.95 -12.03
CA ARG A 62 0.33 5.96 -13.10
C ARG A 62 -1.13 5.65 -13.41
N VAL A 63 -1.36 5.17 -14.63
CA VAL A 63 -2.62 4.54 -15.04
C VAL A 63 -2.49 3.03 -14.80
N PRO A 64 -3.35 2.42 -13.98
CA PRO A 64 -3.31 0.97 -13.76
C PRO A 64 -3.80 0.22 -15.00
N GLU A 65 -3.35 -1.02 -15.18
CA GLU A 65 -3.74 -1.86 -16.33
C GLU A 65 -5.19 -2.35 -16.25
N LYS A 66 -5.79 -2.31 -15.06
CA LYS A 66 -7.19 -2.63 -14.81
C LYS A 66 -7.83 -1.63 -13.86
N LYS A 67 -9.17 -1.60 -13.84
CA LYS A 67 -9.92 -0.89 -12.80
C LYS A 67 -9.57 -1.48 -11.43
N ILE A 68 -9.36 -0.59 -10.46
CA ILE A 68 -8.99 -0.95 -9.08
C ILE A 68 -10.27 -1.22 -8.28
N THR A 69 -10.33 -2.36 -7.60
CA THR A 69 -11.43 -2.71 -6.69
C THR A 69 -11.06 -2.43 -5.23
N VAL A 70 -12.03 -2.55 -4.33
CA VAL A 70 -11.81 -2.44 -2.88
C VAL A 70 -10.89 -3.58 -2.39
N GLU A 71 -11.06 -4.77 -2.94
CA GLU A 71 -10.26 -5.96 -2.63
C GLU A 71 -8.82 -5.80 -3.11
N ASP A 72 -8.59 -5.16 -4.26
CA ASP A 72 -7.24 -4.84 -4.74
C ASP A 72 -6.52 -3.91 -3.74
N VAL A 73 -7.22 -2.88 -3.24
CA VAL A 73 -6.68 -1.96 -2.22
C VAL A 73 -6.40 -2.71 -0.92
N LYS A 74 -7.34 -3.56 -0.46
CA LYS A 74 -7.12 -4.38 0.74
C LYS A 74 -5.90 -5.27 0.56
N TYR A 75 -5.80 -5.97 -0.56
CA TYR A 75 -4.70 -6.88 -0.83
C TYR A 75 -3.36 -6.15 -0.78
N ILE A 76 -3.24 -5.03 -1.50
CA ILE A 76 -1.95 -4.35 -1.60
C ILE A 76 -1.53 -3.71 -0.27
N LEU A 77 -2.47 -3.18 0.50
CA LEU A 77 -2.21 -2.65 1.84
C LEU A 77 -2.00 -3.76 2.90
N SER A 78 -2.26 -5.01 2.54
CA SER A 78 -1.95 -6.20 3.35
C SER A 78 -0.71 -6.94 2.86
N SER A 79 -0.04 -6.43 1.82
CA SER A 79 0.99 -7.19 1.12
C SER A 79 2.34 -7.21 1.82
N TYR A 80 3.11 -8.25 1.53
CA TYR A 80 4.42 -8.52 2.12
C TYR A 80 5.40 -9.11 1.11
N TYR A 81 5.33 -8.63 -0.14
CA TYR A 81 6.19 -9.08 -1.24
C TYR A 81 5.95 -10.53 -1.67
N GLN A 82 4.69 -10.98 -1.62
CA GLN A 82 4.28 -12.30 -2.09
C GLN A 82 4.80 -12.59 -3.50
N GLY A 83 5.27 -13.82 -3.73
CA GLY A 83 5.80 -14.23 -5.04
C GLY A 83 7.14 -13.58 -5.41
N THR A 84 7.88 -13.04 -4.44
CA THR A 84 9.24 -12.51 -4.63
C THR A 84 10.21 -13.14 -3.64
N PRO A 85 11.54 -13.05 -3.90
CA PRO A 85 12.57 -13.45 -2.93
C PRO A 85 12.51 -12.66 -1.61
N TYR A 86 11.85 -11.51 -1.57
CA TYR A 86 11.79 -10.62 -0.40
C TYR A 86 10.67 -10.99 0.58
N ASN A 87 9.83 -11.95 0.24
CA ASN A 87 8.71 -12.42 1.08
C ASN A 87 9.24 -12.94 2.44
N PRO A 88 8.93 -12.28 3.58
CA PRO A 88 9.43 -12.68 4.89
C PRO A 88 8.88 -14.03 5.36
N TYR A 89 7.77 -14.48 4.78
CA TYR A 89 7.10 -15.74 5.12
C TYR A 89 7.42 -16.86 4.12
N ALA A 90 8.41 -16.69 3.24
CA ALA A 90 8.82 -17.74 2.32
C ALA A 90 9.40 -18.95 3.10
N GLY A 91 8.82 -20.13 2.89
CA GLY A 91 9.28 -21.40 3.46
C GLY A 91 10.36 -22.11 2.64
N HIS A 92 10.74 -21.55 1.48
CA HIS A 92 11.73 -22.07 0.55
C HIS A 92 12.41 -20.92 -0.22
N GLY A 93 13.67 -21.08 -0.63
CA GLY A 93 14.45 -20.05 -1.33
C GLY A 93 15.75 -19.70 -0.59
N SER A 94 16.51 -18.73 -1.09
CA SER A 94 17.69 -18.23 -0.37
C SER A 94 17.25 -17.36 0.80
N ASP A 95 17.85 -17.60 1.96
CA ASP A 95 17.52 -16.90 3.20
C ASP A 95 18.02 -15.44 3.21
N GLU A 96 18.94 -15.10 2.29
CA GLU A 96 19.69 -13.83 2.27
C GLU A 96 18.81 -12.61 2.00
N LEU A 97 17.78 -12.74 1.16
CA LEU A 97 16.91 -11.61 0.76
C LEU A 97 15.58 -11.57 1.54
N ARG A 98 15.31 -12.62 2.32
CA ARG A 98 14.05 -12.77 3.03
C ARG A 98 13.94 -11.72 4.12
N GLY A 99 12.90 -10.89 4.04
CA GLY A 99 12.68 -9.82 5.01
C GLY A 99 13.69 -8.67 4.91
N ALA A 100 14.43 -8.56 3.80
CA ALA A 100 15.35 -7.44 3.54
C ALA A 100 14.65 -6.08 3.53
N TYR A 101 13.36 -6.06 3.17
CA TYR A 101 12.58 -4.83 3.03
C TYR A 101 11.41 -4.75 4.00
N ARG A 102 11.10 -3.52 4.39
CA ARG A 102 9.90 -3.22 5.17
C ARG A 102 8.65 -3.47 4.33
N TYR A 103 7.85 -4.48 4.67
CA TYR A 103 6.61 -4.81 3.98
C TYR A 103 5.42 -3.88 4.33
N ILE A 104 4.31 -3.96 3.59
CA ILE A 104 3.16 -3.06 3.81
C ILE A 104 2.27 -3.59 4.94
N GLY A 105 1.72 -4.80 4.77
CA GLY A 105 0.82 -5.46 5.73
C GLY A 105 1.54 -5.96 6.97
N VAL A 106 1.79 -5.08 7.92
CA VAL A 106 2.61 -5.34 9.10
C VAL A 106 1.78 -5.69 10.34
N ASN A 107 2.38 -6.45 11.25
CA ASN A 107 1.80 -6.80 12.54
C ASN A 107 1.46 -5.59 13.43
N ARG A 108 2.17 -4.46 13.26
CA ARG A 108 1.95 -3.19 13.98
C ARG A 108 0.98 -2.24 13.28
N THR A 109 0.19 -2.73 12.32
CA THR A 109 -0.93 -1.95 11.79
C THR A 109 -1.95 -1.85 12.92
N ASP A 110 -2.30 -0.63 13.32
CA ASP A 110 -3.35 -0.40 14.32
C ASP A 110 -4.72 -0.46 13.63
N ASP A 111 -4.88 0.33 12.57
CA ASP A 111 -6.05 0.36 11.72
C ASP A 111 -5.69 0.55 10.23
N MET A 112 -6.64 0.22 9.36
CA MET A 112 -6.63 0.58 7.95
C MET A 112 -8.02 1.03 7.55
N ALA A 113 -8.08 2.20 6.90
CA ALA A 113 -9.29 2.75 6.32
C ALA A 113 -9.15 2.94 4.80
N LEU A 114 -10.22 2.63 4.07
CA LEU A 114 -10.44 3.08 2.69
C LEU A 114 -11.72 3.90 2.64
N LEU A 115 -11.60 5.16 2.21
CA LEU A 115 -12.74 6.06 2.02
C LEU A 115 -13.19 6.00 0.56
N GLN A 116 -14.41 5.51 0.34
CA GLN A 116 -15.00 5.36 -0.97
C GLN A 116 -16.19 6.29 -1.14
N LEU A 117 -16.13 7.19 -2.12
CA LEU A 117 -17.29 7.95 -2.58
C LEU A 117 -17.91 7.26 -3.80
N ARG A 118 -19.19 6.91 -3.70
CA ARG A 118 -19.94 6.22 -4.76
C ARG A 118 -20.92 7.20 -5.42
N PRO A 119 -20.49 7.98 -6.44
CA PRO A 119 -21.31 9.06 -7.02
C PRO A 119 -22.61 8.57 -7.67
N TYR A 120 -22.69 7.28 -7.97
CA TYR A 120 -23.87 6.61 -8.52
C TYR A 120 -24.95 6.26 -7.47
N MET A 121 -24.73 6.57 -6.18
CA MET A 121 -25.69 6.34 -5.09
C MET A 121 -26.38 7.65 -4.66
N PRO A 122 -27.57 7.57 -4.00
CA PRO A 122 -28.16 8.73 -3.32
C PRO A 122 -27.19 9.35 -2.33
N LYS A 123 -27.21 10.69 -2.17
CA LYS A 123 -26.24 11.47 -1.38
C LYS A 123 -25.90 10.87 -0.01
N ALA A 124 -26.91 10.44 0.75
CA ALA A 124 -26.74 9.86 2.08
C ALA A 124 -26.05 8.47 2.09
N LEU A 125 -25.98 7.79 0.95
CA LEU A 125 -25.39 6.46 0.78
C LEU A 125 -24.08 6.50 -0.04
N GLN A 126 -23.66 7.67 -0.53
CA GLN A 126 -22.44 7.79 -1.34
C GLN A 126 -21.17 7.42 -0.56
N PRO A 127 -20.93 7.97 0.65
CA PRO A 127 -19.70 7.69 1.37
C PRO A 127 -19.78 6.33 2.09
N VAL A 128 -18.78 5.51 1.86
CA VAL A 128 -18.52 4.27 2.61
C VAL A 128 -17.09 4.32 3.12
N GLU A 129 -16.92 4.11 4.41
CA GLU A 129 -15.63 3.91 5.05
C GLU A 129 -15.43 2.42 5.28
N TRP A 130 -14.44 1.83 4.61
CA TRP A 130 -14.06 0.45 4.80
C TRP A 130 -12.98 0.41 5.88
N LEU A 131 -13.31 -0.14 7.05
CA LEU A 131 -12.42 -0.12 8.21
C LEU A 131 -12.03 -1.54 8.62
N CYS A 132 -10.77 -1.75 8.98
CA CYS A 132 -10.32 -2.94 9.70
C CYS A 132 -9.23 -2.60 10.70
N PHE A 133 -9.15 -3.40 11.77
CA PHE A 133 -8.20 -3.21 12.87
C PHE A 133 -7.14 -4.30 12.89
N ALA A 134 -6.05 -4.02 13.58
CA ALA A 134 -4.90 -4.88 13.80
C ALA A 134 -4.18 -5.29 12.51
N SER A 135 -3.30 -6.29 12.64
CA SER A 135 -2.51 -6.85 11.55
C SER A 135 -3.35 -7.28 10.34
N ASN A 136 -2.94 -6.80 9.16
CA ASN A 136 -3.69 -7.02 7.93
C ASN A 136 -3.64 -8.44 7.37
N ALA A 137 -2.78 -9.30 7.94
CA ALA A 137 -2.65 -10.69 7.52
C ALA A 137 -3.92 -11.52 7.79
N PHE A 138 -4.73 -11.14 8.78
CA PHE A 138 -5.88 -11.94 9.24
C PHE A 138 -7.17 -11.13 9.42
N ASN A 139 -7.22 -9.88 8.95
CA ASN A 139 -8.40 -9.02 9.06
C ASN A 139 -9.11 -8.85 7.70
N VAL A 140 -10.34 -8.36 7.77
CA VAL A 140 -11.19 -8.06 6.60
C VAL A 140 -11.77 -6.67 6.74
N PHE A 141 -11.98 -5.99 5.62
CA PHE A 141 -12.67 -4.69 5.65
C PHE A 141 -14.13 -4.86 6.08
N CYS A 142 -14.55 -4.00 6.99
CA CYS A 142 -15.94 -3.82 7.38
C CYS A 142 -16.47 -2.52 6.74
N PRO A 143 -17.38 -2.59 5.75
CA PRO A 143 -17.94 -1.38 5.12
C PRO A 143 -18.93 -0.69 6.06
N GLN A 144 -18.65 0.56 6.41
CA GLN A 144 -19.49 1.42 7.22
C GLN A 144 -20.07 2.56 6.39
N TYR A 145 -21.38 2.79 6.50
CA TYR A 145 -21.98 4.03 6.03
C TYR A 145 -21.60 5.17 6.99
N THR A 146 -21.09 6.28 6.46
CA THR A 146 -20.59 7.37 7.32
C THR A 146 -21.67 8.41 7.66
N CYS A 147 -22.81 8.42 6.97
CA CYS A 147 -23.93 9.33 7.24
C CYS A 147 -24.81 8.82 8.41
N VAL A 148 -24.18 8.55 9.56
CA VAL A 148 -24.82 8.02 10.78
C VAL A 148 -24.32 8.79 12.01
N ASN A 149 -25.09 8.77 13.10
CA ASN A 149 -24.72 9.49 14.33
C ASN A 149 -23.88 8.63 15.31
N ARG A 150 -23.70 7.34 15.04
CA ARG A 150 -22.99 6.40 15.91
C ARG A 150 -22.50 5.20 15.11
N VAL A 151 -21.30 4.70 15.44
CA VAL A 151 -20.78 3.43 14.93
C VAL A 151 -21.30 2.25 15.78
N PRO A 152 -21.33 1.02 15.25
CA PRO A 152 -21.67 -0.16 16.05
C PRO A 152 -20.80 -0.26 17.32
N ALA A 153 -21.39 -0.68 18.44
CA ALA A 153 -20.70 -0.72 19.73
C ALA A 153 -19.40 -1.56 19.70
N TYR A 154 -19.40 -2.65 18.93
CA TYR A 154 -18.22 -3.52 18.75
C TYR A 154 -17.08 -2.88 17.93
N LEU A 155 -17.29 -1.72 17.29
CA LEU A 155 -16.25 -0.95 16.61
C LEU A 155 -15.90 0.36 17.33
N GLY A 156 -16.78 0.86 18.21
CA GLY A 156 -16.62 2.16 18.89
C GLY A 156 -16.29 2.08 20.38
N GLY A 157 -16.13 0.88 20.93
CA GLY A 157 -16.04 0.64 22.37
C GLY A 157 -14.67 0.19 22.86
N THR A 158 -13.57 0.59 22.21
CA THR A 158 -12.21 0.17 22.61
C THR A 158 -11.87 0.72 24.00
N THR A 159 -11.46 -0.18 24.91
CA THR A 159 -10.96 0.13 26.25
C THR A 159 -9.52 -0.38 26.41
N ASP A 160 -8.84 0.03 27.50
CA ASP A 160 -7.51 -0.50 27.84
C ASP A 160 -7.55 -2.01 28.20
N GLU A 161 -8.72 -2.52 28.58
CA GLU A 161 -8.95 -3.93 28.84
C GLU A 161 -9.53 -4.66 27.62
N VAL A 162 -9.05 -5.88 27.36
CA VAL A 162 -9.54 -6.73 26.27
C VAL A 162 -10.86 -7.38 26.68
N SER A 163 -11.92 -7.19 25.89
CA SER A 163 -13.22 -7.87 26.06
C SER A 163 -13.41 -8.99 25.02
N THR A 164 -13.96 -10.14 25.42
CA THR A 164 -14.35 -11.27 24.53
C THR A 164 -15.82 -11.24 24.15
#